data_AF-A0AA39LGY2-F1
#
_entry.id   AF-A0AA39LGY2-F1
#
_cell.length_a   1.000
_cell.length_b   1.000
_cell.length_c   1.000
_cell.angle_alpha   90.00
_cell.angle_beta   90.00
_cell.angle_gamma   90.00
#
_symmetry.space_group_name_H-M   'P 1'
#
loop_
_entity.id
_entity.type
_entity.pdbx_description
1 polymer ?
#
loop_
_entity_poly.entity_id
_entity_poly.type
_entity_poly.pdbx_seq_one_letter_code
_entity_poly.pdbx_strand_id
1 'polypeptide(L)'
;MTLLVLLALVGTTVVAGRSCTEQLHNAQNTFNDHLQIQADLDWLSIDKLRAAVEQKFSDNGAFGLREICGAFNAYRKSFDDLTKCARVVELLRDANGYATGVTRQQAFEYFSLMNQLDYTCGGGYEVFTNHDSCLAQQFTNKTTDLKACRDTFFERWNLDPVDTCGYAQDAIDCYKNVFAACGDSAGFFGCEYERVGIHVHFPQCADNFCIGGSSADCDFPKCYNEMKQALKLEVSQPWNDPEMLRPELEMYYKTADSLDGIRKLCKAFRNFRSCMGTNYRSCMTPASVAALGVNSQAAYEFVSVFSQLHYSCGAGLNVFVNSASCMKTTWNNSGRELDQALIDFRTMAIGDSKNACLYGSKMLTGFSRIFFRDCNKRSAREVEFWGCEYARTYVFNRYPECALSCSFPTAGGTIG
;
A
#
# COMPACT_ATOMS: atom_id res chain seq x y z
N MET A 1 -5.34 66.38 32.41
CA MET A 1 -5.02 65.71 31.13
C MET A 1 -4.00 64.61 31.39
N THR A 2 -4.44 63.41 31.79
CA THR A 2 -3.64 62.17 31.68
C THR A 2 -4.61 60.99 31.77
N LEU A 3 -4.76 60.26 30.67
CA LEU A 3 -5.62 59.10 30.52
C LEU A 3 -4.75 57.86 30.81
N LEU A 4 -5.11 57.07 31.82
CA LEU A 4 -4.49 55.76 32.09
C LEU A 4 -5.11 54.72 31.14
N VAL A 5 -4.30 54.15 30.26
CA VAL A 5 -4.68 53.00 29.43
C VAL A 5 -4.17 51.74 30.12
N LEU A 6 -5.09 50.94 30.65
CA LEU A 6 -4.85 49.55 31.07
C LEU A 6 -4.80 48.65 29.83
N LEU A 7 -3.61 48.15 29.51
CA LEU A 7 -3.42 47.05 28.56
C LEU A 7 -3.68 45.73 29.27
N ALA A 8 -4.82 45.10 29.00
CA ALA A 8 -5.09 43.72 29.36
C ALA A 8 -4.32 42.80 28.40
N LEU A 9 -3.28 42.13 28.88
CA LEU A 9 -2.67 41.00 28.17
C LEU A 9 -3.66 39.82 28.19
N VAL A 10 -4.26 39.53 27.04
CA VAL A 10 -4.89 38.24 26.78
C VAL A 10 -3.75 37.25 26.54
N GLY A 11 -3.38 36.49 27.57
CA GLY A 11 -2.49 35.35 27.43
C GLY A 11 -3.19 34.27 26.62
N THR A 12 -2.84 34.12 25.34
CA THR A 12 -3.15 32.92 24.58
C THR A 12 -2.28 31.80 25.14
N THR A 13 -2.88 30.89 25.90
CA THR A 13 -2.24 29.62 26.23
C THR A 13 -2.05 28.84 24.94
N VAL A 14 -0.85 28.89 24.38
CA VAL A 14 -0.41 27.93 23.38
C VAL A 14 -0.39 26.58 24.10
N VAL A 15 -1.35 25.70 23.78
CA VAL A 15 -1.28 24.31 24.22
C VAL A 15 -0.03 23.73 23.59
N ALA A 16 1.01 23.51 24.38
CA ALA A 16 2.21 22.83 23.92
C ALA A 16 1.78 21.43 23.45
N GLY A 17 2.01 21.12 22.17
CA GLY A 17 1.75 19.78 21.64
C GLY A 17 2.55 18.72 22.39
N ARG A 18 2.02 17.50 22.50
CA ARG A 18 2.71 16.38 23.17
C ARG A 18 4.05 16.10 22.49
N SER A 19 5.07 15.77 23.26
CA SER A 19 6.38 15.41 22.71
C SER A 19 6.29 14.12 21.88
N CYS A 20 7.13 13.95 20.87
CA CYS A 20 7.12 12.71 20.07
C CYS A 20 7.43 11.46 20.91
N THR A 21 8.30 11.57 21.92
CA THR A 21 8.58 10.48 22.87
C THR A 21 7.33 10.09 23.67
N GLU A 22 6.55 11.07 24.15
CA GLU A 22 5.29 10.80 24.85
C GLU A 22 4.26 10.15 23.93
N GLN A 23 4.15 10.62 22.68
CA GLN A 23 3.26 10.03 21.69
C GLN A 23 3.65 8.58 21.37
N LEU A 24 4.95 8.28 21.24
CA LEU A 24 5.44 6.91 21.02
C LEU A 24 5.09 5.97 22.17
N HIS A 25 5.32 6.38 23.42
CA HIS A 25 4.93 5.58 24.58
C HIS A 25 3.42 5.35 24.63
N ASN A 26 2.63 6.40 24.39
CA ASN A 26 1.17 6.27 24.35
C ASN A 26 0.71 5.34 23.23
N ALA A 27 1.32 5.42 22.04
CA ALA A 27 1.03 4.56 20.91
C ALA A 27 1.37 3.09 21.22
N GLN A 28 2.54 2.82 21.81
CA GLN A 28 2.95 1.47 22.20
C GLN A 28 2.03 0.89 23.27
N ASN A 29 1.66 1.67 24.29
CA ASN A 29 0.70 1.23 25.31
C ASN A 29 -0.66 0.90 24.71
N THR A 30 -1.16 1.77 23.82
CA THR A 30 -2.43 1.54 23.09
C THR A 30 -2.37 0.25 22.28
N PHE A 31 -1.24 0.00 21.62
CA PHE A 31 -1.02 -1.21 20.83
C PHE A 31 -1.02 -2.47 21.71
N ASN A 32 -0.28 -2.45 22.83
CA ASN A 32 -0.20 -3.55 23.78
C ASN A 32 -1.57 -3.87 24.39
N ASP A 33 -2.30 -2.84 24.82
CA ASP A 33 -3.63 -2.97 25.42
C ASP A 33 -4.63 -3.57 24.42
N HIS A 34 -4.60 -3.11 23.16
CA HIS A 34 -5.50 -3.61 22.12
C HIS A 34 -5.18 -5.05 21.71
N LEU A 35 -3.92 -5.48 21.79
CA LEU A 35 -3.52 -6.87 21.57
C LEU A 35 -3.62 -7.76 22.80
N GLN A 36 -3.88 -7.18 23.97
CA GLN A 36 -3.85 -7.88 25.26
C GLN A 36 -2.51 -8.59 25.48
N ILE A 37 -1.40 -7.92 25.18
CA ILE A 37 -0.04 -8.38 25.49
C ILE A 37 0.53 -7.60 26.68
N GLN A 38 1.67 -8.04 27.21
CA GLN A 38 2.29 -7.42 28.39
C GLN A 38 2.60 -5.94 28.13
N ALA A 39 2.20 -5.07 29.07
CA ALA A 39 2.26 -3.61 28.90
C ALA A 39 3.70 -3.06 28.83
N ASP A 40 4.68 -3.76 29.39
CA ASP A 40 6.11 -3.39 29.39
C ASP A 40 6.86 -3.85 28.12
N LEU A 41 6.17 -4.47 27.15
CA LEU A 41 6.77 -4.84 25.87
C LEU A 41 6.88 -3.62 24.95
N ASP A 42 8.10 -3.27 24.58
CA ASP A 42 8.43 -2.08 23.81
C ASP A 42 9.74 -2.26 23.00
N TRP A 43 10.30 -1.17 22.51
CA TRP A 43 11.57 -1.18 21.76
C TRP A 43 12.79 -1.62 22.60
N LEU A 44 12.77 -1.52 23.94
CA LEU A 44 13.85 -2.05 24.78
C LEU A 44 13.81 -3.58 24.85
N SER A 45 12.63 -4.15 24.67
CA SER A 45 12.35 -5.59 24.69
C SER A 45 11.87 -6.11 23.33
N ILE A 46 12.41 -5.56 22.23
CA ILE A 46 11.87 -5.75 20.86
C ILE A 46 11.69 -7.21 20.45
N ASP A 47 12.60 -8.11 20.80
CA ASP A 47 12.46 -9.55 20.49
C ASP A 47 11.24 -10.17 21.20
N LYS A 48 10.97 -9.78 22.45
CA LYS A 48 9.80 -10.24 23.21
C LYS A 48 8.52 -9.62 22.67
N LEU A 49 8.55 -8.33 22.33
CA LEU A 49 7.43 -7.64 21.69
C LEU A 49 7.06 -8.33 20.37
N ARG A 50 8.05 -8.56 19.49
CA ARG A 50 7.86 -9.25 18.22
C ARG A 50 7.28 -10.65 18.43
N ALA A 51 7.86 -11.45 19.32
CA ALA A 51 7.36 -12.78 19.61
C ALA A 51 5.90 -12.76 20.10
N ALA A 52 5.53 -11.81 20.97
CA ALA A 52 4.15 -11.67 21.45
C ALA A 52 3.17 -11.27 20.33
N VAL A 53 3.58 -10.39 19.42
CA VAL A 53 2.77 -9.99 18.26
C VAL A 53 2.65 -11.13 17.25
N GLU A 54 3.77 -11.77 16.91
CA GLU A 54 3.81 -12.86 15.93
C GLU A 54 3.08 -14.11 16.42
N GLN A 55 3.03 -14.36 17.74
CA GLN A 55 2.21 -15.42 18.34
C GLN A 55 0.71 -15.22 18.05
N LYS A 56 0.22 -13.97 17.98
CA LYS A 56 -1.19 -13.69 17.66
C LYS A 56 -1.58 -14.16 16.26
N PHE A 57 -0.63 -14.24 15.31
CA PHE A 57 -0.90 -14.84 14.01
C PHE A 57 -1.32 -16.32 14.15
N SER A 58 -0.69 -17.06 15.07
CA SER A 58 -0.89 -18.50 15.29
C SER A 58 -2.11 -18.82 16.14
N ASP A 59 -2.35 -18.04 17.20
CA ASP A 59 -3.44 -18.30 18.14
C ASP A 59 -4.83 -18.27 17.45
N ASN A 60 -5.00 -17.40 16.47
CA ASN A 60 -6.31 -17.08 15.88
C ASN A 60 -6.31 -17.05 14.33
N GLY A 61 -5.23 -17.44 13.65
CA GLY A 61 -5.13 -17.43 12.18
C GLY A 61 -5.50 -16.07 11.57
N ALA A 62 -6.39 -16.07 10.58
CA ALA A 62 -6.90 -14.83 9.96
C ALA A 62 -7.58 -13.86 10.96
N PHE A 63 -8.20 -14.36 12.03
CA PHE A 63 -8.76 -13.49 13.09
C PHE A 63 -7.66 -12.80 13.90
N GLY A 64 -6.57 -13.51 14.18
CA GLY A 64 -5.40 -12.95 14.87
C GLY A 64 -4.75 -11.85 14.06
N LEU A 65 -4.61 -12.04 12.75
CA LEU A 65 -4.19 -10.98 11.84
C LEU A 65 -5.12 -9.77 11.93
N ARG A 66 -6.44 -9.97 11.92
CA ARG A 66 -7.40 -8.87 12.06
C ARG A 66 -7.24 -8.10 13.37
N GLU A 67 -6.98 -8.80 14.49
CA GLU A 67 -6.72 -8.17 15.79
C GLU A 67 -5.46 -7.31 15.76
N ILE A 68 -4.36 -7.83 15.19
CA ILE A 68 -3.11 -7.10 14.99
C ILE A 68 -3.34 -5.86 14.13
N CYS A 69 -4.09 -5.95 13.05
CA CYS A 69 -4.39 -4.80 12.20
C CYS A 69 -5.28 -3.77 12.89
N GLY A 70 -6.22 -4.21 13.74
CA GLY A 70 -6.98 -3.32 14.60
C GLY A 70 -6.09 -2.54 15.58
N ALA A 71 -5.20 -3.25 16.27
CA ALA A 71 -4.24 -2.66 17.20
C ALA A 71 -3.26 -1.72 16.50
N PHE A 72 -2.75 -2.11 15.34
CA PHE A 72 -1.83 -1.30 14.56
C PHE A 72 -2.50 -0.02 14.01
N ASN A 73 -3.77 -0.09 13.61
CA ASN A 73 -4.55 1.10 13.27
C ASN A 73 -4.73 2.03 14.48
N ALA A 74 -4.97 1.47 15.67
CA ALA A 74 -5.04 2.25 16.91
C ALA A 74 -3.69 2.93 17.23
N TYR A 75 -2.58 2.18 17.13
CA TYR A 75 -1.21 2.70 17.23
C TYR A 75 -0.99 3.92 16.33
N ARG A 76 -1.36 3.82 15.04
CA ARG A 76 -1.19 4.91 14.07
C ARG A 76 -2.00 6.16 14.44
N LYS A 77 -3.20 5.98 15.02
CA LYS A 77 -4.08 7.08 15.46
C LYS A 77 -3.63 7.75 16.74
N SER A 78 -2.71 7.15 17.50
CA SER A 78 -2.17 7.73 18.73
C SER A 78 -1.18 8.88 18.48
N PHE A 79 -0.81 9.13 17.22
CA PHE A 79 0.09 10.21 16.83
C PHE A 79 -0.68 11.41 16.29
N ASP A 80 -0.27 12.61 16.69
CA ASP A 80 -0.74 13.85 16.08
C ASP A 80 -0.17 13.99 14.65
N ASP A 81 1.09 13.59 14.46
CA ASP A 81 1.77 13.48 13.16
C ASP A 81 2.71 12.27 13.19
N LEU A 82 2.22 11.16 12.63
CA LEU A 82 2.96 9.90 12.54
C LEU A 82 4.31 10.07 11.83
N THR A 83 4.36 10.85 10.75
CA THR A 83 5.56 11.00 9.91
C THR A 83 6.68 11.74 10.65
N LYS A 84 6.29 12.61 11.58
CA LYS A 84 7.22 13.35 12.42
C LYS A 84 7.67 12.55 13.64
N CYS A 85 6.76 11.81 14.28
CA CYS A 85 7.05 11.21 15.58
C CYS A 85 7.41 9.71 15.54
N ALA A 86 7.02 8.96 14.51
CA ALA A 86 7.42 7.56 14.34
C ALA A 86 8.75 7.45 13.57
N ARG A 87 9.84 7.95 14.16
CA ARG A 87 11.18 7.93 13.55
C ARG A 87 12.23 7.39 14.53
N VAL A 88 13.25 6.72 14.00
CA VAL A 88 14.37 6.17 14.80
C VAL A 88 14.99 7.20 15.73
N VAL A 89 15.19 8.44 15.26
CA VAL A 89 15.83 9.50 16.05
C VAL A 89 15.09 9.80 17.36
N GLU A 90 13.76 9.67 17.37
CA GLU A 90 12.91 9.94 18.53
C GLU A 90 13.03 8.83 19.60
N LEU A 91 13.55 7.64 19.23
CA LEU A 91 13.89 6.58 20.17
C LEU A 91 15.33 6.70 20.68
N LEU A 92 16.25 7.23 19.88
CA LEU A 92 17.66 7.34 20.25
C LEU A 92 17.96 8.52 21.17
N ARG A 93 17.14 9.58 21.08
CA ARG A 93 17.34 10.83 21.84
C ARG A 93 16.02 11.32 22.43
N ASP A 94 16.08 11.82 23.66
CA ASP A 94 14.96 12.47 24.30
C ASP A 94 14.71 13.89 23.75
N ALA A 95 13.67 14.55 24.25
CA ALA A 95 13.30 15.92 23.84
C ALA A 95 14.40 16.97 24.10
N ASN A 96 15.37 16.67 24.97
CA ASN A 96 16.50 17.54 25.31
C ASN A 96 17.78 17.15 24.53
N GLY A 97 17.71 16.10 23.70
CA GLY A 97 18.82 15.59 22.89
C GLY A 97 19.74 14.60 23.60
N TYR A 98 19.41 14.15 24.82
CA TYR A 98 20.19 13.16 25.55
C TYR A 98 19.86 11.74 25.09
N ALA A 99 20.86 10.85 25.17
CA ALA A 99 20.68 9.44 24.81
C ALA A 99 19.70 8.75 25.78
N THR A 100 18.75 8.01 25.23
CA THR A 100 17.70 7.29 25.98
C THR A 100 18.17 5.92 26.50
N GLY A 101 19.32 5.43 26.03
CA GLY A 101 19.80 4.07 26.28
C GLY A 101 19.30 3.02 25.26
N VAL A 102 18.45 3.41 24.30
CA VAL A 102 18.03 2.56 23.19
C VAL A 102 19.17 2.40 22.19
N THR A 103 19.52 1.16 21.85
CA THR A 103 20.53 0.89 20.82
C THR A 103 20.01 1.16 19.41
N ARG A 104 20.92 1.42 18.46
CA ARG A 104 20.53 1.63 17.05
C ARG A 104 19.78 0.43 16.48
N GLN A 105 20.22 -0.79 16.80
CA GLN A 105 19.58 -2.01 16.36
C GLN A 105 18.16 -2.15 16.93
N GLN A 106 17.96 -1.94 18.24
CA GLN A 106 16.63 -1.95 18.85
C GLN A 106 15.66 -0.97 18.19
N ALA A 107 16.11 0.26 17.97
CA ALA A 107 15.28 1.27 17.30
C ALA A 107 14.97 0.89 15.84
N PHE A 108 15.94 0.29 15.13
CA PHE A 108 15.72 -0.18 13.76
C PHE A 108 14.71 -1.33 13.76
N GLU A 109 14.93 -2.38 14.54
CA GLU A 109 14.05 -3.55 14.59
C GLU A 109 12.62 -3.19 15.01
N TYR A 110 12.44 -2.22 15.91
CA TYR A 110 11.13 -1.72 16.28
C TYR A 110 10.37 -1.13 15.10
N PHE A 111 10.97 -0.19 14.37
CA PHE A 111 10.30 0.41 13.21
C PHE A 111 10.22 -0.54 12.00
N SER A 112 11.11 -1.53 11.90
CA SER A 112 11.00 -2.63 10.95
C SER A 112 9.77 -3.48 11.24
N LEU A 113 9.53 -3.86 12.51
CA LEU A 113 8.31 -4.55 12.93
C LEU A 113 7.06 -3.74 12.57
N MET A 114 7.05 -2.44 12.87
CA MET A 114 5.87 -1.61 12.56
C MET A 114 5.59 -1.51 11.06
N ASN A 115 6.61 -1.44 10.20
CA ASN A 115 6.43 -1.46 8.73
C ASN A 115 6.00 -2.84 8.21
N GLN A 116 6.51 -3.90 8.83
CA GLN A 116 6.09 -5.27 8.55
C GLN A 116 4.61 -5.50 8.86
N LEU A 117 4.13 -4.99 9.99
CA LEU A 117 2.72 -5.02 10.34
C LEU A 117 1.88 -4.20 9.35
N ASP A 118 2.39 -3.06 8.91
CA ASP A 118 1.73 -2.25 7.88
C ASP A 118 1.52 -3.02 6.57
N TYR A 119 2.58 -3.66 6.05
CA TYR A 119 2.48 -4.53 4.88
C TYR A 119 1.51 -5.68 5.12
N THR A 120 1.61 -6.37 6.26
CA THR A 120 0.77 -7.53 6.57
C THR A 120 -0.72 -7.14 6.66
N CYS A 121 -1.00 -5.93 7.15
CA CYS A 121 -2.35 -5.38 7.23
C CYS A 121 -2.86 -4.72 5.94
N GLY A 122 -1.96 -4.47 5.00
CA GLY A 122 -2.24 -3.97 3.66
C GLY A 122 -2.01 -5.05 2.60
N GLY A 123 -0.91 -4.95 1.86
CA GLY A 123 -0.67 -5.72 0.63
C GLY A 123 -0.42 -7.20 0.85
N GLY A 124 0.05 -7.54 2.05
CA GLY A 124 0.23 -8.91 2.50
C GLY A 124 -1.05 -9.55 3.04
N TYR A 125 -2.13 -8.80 3.28
CA TYR A 125 -3.32 -9.31 3.98
C TYR A 125 -4.01 -10.44 3.21
N GLU A 126 -4.21 -10.27 1.91
CA GLU A 126 -4.82 -11.30 1.06
C GLU A 126 -3.93 -12.54 0.96
N VAL A 127 -2.61 -12.36 0.81
CA VAL A 127 -1.67 -13.47 0.75
C VAL A 127 -1.66 -14.24 2.07
N PHE A 128 -1.68 -13.52 3.20
CA PHE A 128 -1.75 -14.14 4.52
C PHE A 128 -3.02 -14.94 4.71
N THR A 129 -4.18 -14.34 4.45
CA THR A 129 -5.49 -14.99 4.66
C THR A 129 -5.74 -16.17 3.73
N ASN A 130 -5.11 -16.22 2.54
CA ASN A 130 -5.19 -17.36 1.64
C ASN A 130 -4.32 -18.55 2.07
N HIS A 131 -3.34 -18.34 2.95
CA HIS A 131 -2.39 -19.36 3.45
C HIS A 131 -2.31 -19.39 4.98
N ASP A 132 -3.37 -18.94 5.65
CA ASP A 132 -3.35 -18.51 7.06
C ASP A 132 -2.78 -19.56 8.01
N SER A 133 -3.21 -20.81 7.90
CA SER A 133 -2.75 -21.89 8.78
C SER A 133 -1.24 -22.16 8.64
N CYS A 134 -0.69 -22.06 7.43
CA CYS A 134 0.73 -22.36 7.19
C CYS A 134 1.61 -21.17 7.54
N LEU A 135 1.25 -19.97 7.06
CA LEU A 135 2.01 -18.75 7.34
C LEU A 135 2.08 -18.45 8.84
N ALA A 136 0.95 -18.58 9.54
CA ALA A 136 0.90 -18.40 10.98
C ALA A 136 1.83 -19.36 11.73
N GLN A 137 1.89 -20.63 11.29
CA GLN A 137 2.80 -21.62 11.87
C GLN A 137 4.28 -21.31 11.60
N GLN A 138 4.62 -20.70 10.46
CA GLN A 138 6.02 -20.31 10.21
C GLN A 138 6.48 -19.26 11.21
N PHE A 139 5.63 -18.27 11.54
CA PHE A 139 5.99 -17.24 12.54
C PHE A 139 6.31 -17.83 13.92
N THR A 140 5.65 -18.90 14.34
CA THR A 140 5.89 -19.54 15.65
C THR A 140 6.92 -20.66 15.61
N ASN A 141 6.97 -21.45 14.54
CA ASN A 141 7.87 -22.60 14.44
C ASN A 141 9.27 -22.22 13.96
N LYS A 142 9.38 -21.06 13.31
CA LYS A 142 10.62 -20.57 12.68
C LYS A 142 11.09 -19.25 13.27
N THR A 143 10.62 -18.87 14.47
CA THR A 143 11.03 -17.63 15.14
C THR A 143 12.55 -17.51 15.27
N THR A 144 13.25 -18.61 15.57
CA THR A 144 14.73 -18.62 15.64
C THR A 144 15.37 -18.40 14.27
N ASP A 145 14.85 -19.04 13.22
CA ASP A 145 15.37 -18.89 11.85
C ASP A 145 15.14 -17.45 11.35
N LEU A 146 13.94 -16.90 11.57
CA LEU A 146 13.59 -15.51 11.22
C LEU A 146 14.45 -14.50 12.00
N LYS A 147 14.70 -14.76 13.29
CA LYS A 147 15.62 -13.94 14.09
C LYS A 147 17.05 -14.01 13.54
N ALA A 148 17.52 -15.20 13.19
CA ALA A 148 18.85 -15.39 12.62
C ALA A 148 19.03 -14.64 11.30
N CYS A 149 18.00 -14.56 10.45
CA CYS A 149 18.02 -13.73 9.24
C CYS A 149 18.31 -12.25 9.57
N ARG A 150 17.62 -11.68 10.56
CA ARG A 150 17.80 -10.28 10.98
C ARG A 150 19.16 -10.06 11.67
N ASP A 151 19.53 -10.95 12.58
CA ASP A 151 20.79 -10.85 13.33
C ASP A 151 21.99 -10.89 12.38
N THR A 152 21.96 -11.79 11.38
CA THR A 152 23.01 -11.92 10.35
C THR A 152 23.13 -10.63 9.53
N PHE A 153 22.00 -10.00 9.16
CA PHE A 153 22.02 -8.72 8.47
C PHE A 153 22.74 -7.64 9.30
N PHE A 154 22.34 -7.46 10.56
CA PHE A 154 22.94 -6.45 11.42
C PHE A 154 24.42 -6.74 11.72
N GLU A 155 24.79 -8.01 11.90
CA GLU A 155 26.18 -8.41 12.10
C GLU A 155 27.05 -8.02 10.89
N ARG A 156 26.65 -8.41 9.68
CA ARG A 156 27.40 -8.12 8.45
C ARG A 156 27.44 -6.64 8.13
N TRP A 157 26.31 -5.95 8.26
CA TRP A 157 26.22 -4.51 8.04
C TRP A 157 27.09 -3.70 9.01
N ASN A 158 27.19 -4.12 10.27
CA ASN A 158 28.06 -3.47 11.26
C ASN A 158 29.55 -3.69 10.95
N LEU A 159 29.92 -4.81 10.33
CA LEU A 159 31.29 -5.11 9.91
C LEU A 159 31.67 -4.38 8.61
N ASP A 160 30.76 -4.34 7.65
CA ASP A 160 30.97 -3.73 6.33
C ASP A 160 29.70 -2.99 5.86
N PRO A 161 29.57 -1.68 6.12
CA PRO A 161 28.40 -0.95 5.66
C PRO A 161 28.39 -0.69 4.14
N VAL A 162 29.45 -1.03 3.40
CA VAL A 162 29.52 -0.76 1.95
C VAL A 162 28.54 -1.65 1.18
N ASP A 163 28.46 -2.94 1.51
CA ASP A 163 27.56 -3.90 0.86
C ASP A 163 26.20 -4.03 1.56
N THR A 164 25.69 -2.92 2.13
CA THR A 164 24.40 -2.90 2.84
C THR A 164 23.28 -3.57 2.05
N CYS A 165 23.21 -3.32 0.73
CA CYS A 165 22.14 -3.86 -0.11
C CYS A 165 22.34 -5.34 -0.45
N GLY A 166 23.57 -5.85 -0.56
CA GLY A 166 23.82 -7.29 -0.65
C GLY A 166 23.33 -8.02 0.60
N TYR A 167 23.69 -7.52 1.79
CA TYR A 167 23.24 -8.11 3.06
C TYR A 167 21.73 -8.00 3.27
N ALA A 168 21.12 -6.90 2.82
CA ALA A 168 19.67 -6.76 2.84
C ALA A 168 19.00 -7.82 1.95
N GLN A 169 19.54 -8.07 0.76
CA GLN A 169 19.02 -9.10 -0.15
C GLN A 169 19.14 -10.50 0.48
N ASP A 170 20.27 -10.81 1.13
CA ASP A 170 20.45 -12.08 1.85
C ASP A 170 19.38 -12.30 2.93
N ALA A 171 19.05 -11.27 3.72
CA ALA A 171 18.02 -11.36 4.75
C ALA A 171 16.61 -11.52 4.15
N ILE A 172 16.32 -10.79 3.08
CA ILE A 172 15.07 -10.90 2.32
C ILE A 172 14.88 -12.32 1.78
N ASP A 173 15.93 -12.89 1.16
CA ASP A 173 15.90 -14.27 0.65
C ASP A 173 15.83 -15.31 1.78
N CYS A 174 16.43 -15.04 2.93
CA CYS A 174 16.32 -15.87 4.12
C CYS A 174 14.85 -15.98 4.58
N TYR A 175 14.13 -14.84 4.71
CA TYR A 175 12.70 -14.85 5.02
C TYR A 175 11.89 -15.54 3.92
N LYS A 176 12.14 -15.23 2.64
CA LYS A 176 11.49 -15.90 1.50
C LYS A 176 11.55 -17.41 1.63
N ASN A 177 12.73 -17.97 1.93
CA ASN A 177 12.96 -19.41 2.03
C ASN A 177 12.21 -20.03 3.21
N VAL A 178 12.13 -19.34 4.35
CA VAL A 178 11.34 -19.79 5.51
C VAL A 178 9.87 -19.97 5.12
N PHE A 179 9.29 -18.97 4.43
CA PHE A 179 7.87 -19.00 4.08
C PHE A 179 7.56 -19.76 2.79
N ALA A 180 8.53 -20.00 1.91
CA ALA A 180 8.36 -20.78 0.68
C ALA A 180 7.94 -22.24 0.95
N ALA A 181 8.17 -22.75 2.16
CA ALA A 181 7.62 -24.04 2.62
C ALA A 181 6.08 -24.09 2.57
N CYS A 182 5.41 -22.94 2.54
CA CYS A 182 3.96 -22.79 2.40
C CYS A 182 3.50 -22.49 0.96
N GLY A 183 4.41 -22.53 -0.03
CA GLY A 183 4.17 -22.22 -1.43
C GLY A 183 4.73 -20.86 -1.87
N ASP A 184 4.73 -20.62 -3.18
CA ASP A 184 5.41 -19.45 -3.78
C ASP A 184 4.82 -18.12 -3.32
N SER A 185 3.49 -18.03 -3.20
CA SER A 185 2.81 -16.84 -2.68
C SER A 185 3.20 -16.56 -1.23
N ALA A 186 3.35 -17.60 -0.41
CA ALA A 186 3.84 -17.44 0.95
C ALA A 186 5.34 -17.06 1.00
N GLY A 187 6.17 -17.61 0.13
CA GLY A 187 7.55 -17.17 -0.04
C GLY A 187 7.65 -15.70 -0.44
N PHE A 188 6.79 -15.24 -1.35
CA PHE A 188 6.67 -13.83 -1.70
C PHE A 188 6.23 -12.98 -0.51
N PHE A 189 5.26 -13.43 0.29
CA PHE A 189 4.87 -12.76 1.51
C PHE A 189 6.05 -12.58 2.47
N GLY A 190 6.79 -13.67 2.75
CA GLY A 190 7.97 -13.61 3.62
C GLY A 190 9.03 -12.65 3.11
N CYS A 191 9.29 -12.71 1.80
CA CYS A 191 10.21 -11.81 1.13
C CYS A 191 9.80 -10.33 1.32
N GLU A 192 8.56 -9.98 0.97
CA GLU A 192 8.07 -8.60 1.05
C GLU A 192 8.00 -8.11 2.49
N TYR A 193 7.62 -8.99 3.42
CA TYR A 193 7.63 -8.74 4.85
C TYR A 193 9.02 -8.27 5.30
N GLU A 194 10.09 -8.98 4.96
CA GLU A 194 11.44 -8.53 5.34
C GLU A 194 11.91 -7.30 4.54
N ARG A 195 11.59 -7.25 3.24
CA ARG A 195 11.96 -6.12 2.37
C ARG A 195 11.44 -4.79 2.92
N VAL A 196 10.15 -4.70 3.26
CA VAL A 196 9.58 -3.45 3.82
C VAL A 196 10.18 -3.10 5.18
N GLY A 197 10.54 -4.12 5.97
CA GLY A 197 11.18 -3.96 7.27
C GLY A 197 12.57 -3.35 7.16
N ILE A 198 13.37 -3.75 6.15
CA ILE A 198 14.70 -3.20 5.92
C ILE A 198 14.63 -1.83 5.22
N HIS A 199 13.75 -1.66 4.22
CA HIS A 199 13.66 -0.43 3.42
C HIS A 199 13.33 0.83 4.19
N VAL A 200 12.59 0.73 5.30
CA VAL A 200 12.30 1.93 6.12
C VAL A 200 13.57 2.62 6.62
N HIS A 201 14.65 1.86 6.81
CA HIS A 201 15.96 2.35 7.28
C HIS A 201 16.97 2.52 6.15
N PHE A 202 16.87 1.67 5.12
CA PHE A 202 17.81 1.61 4.02
C PHE A 202 17.09 1.81 2.67
N PRO A 203 16.50 3.00 2.43
CA PRO A 203 15.73 3.27 1.22
C PRO A 203 16.58 3.18 -0.06
N GLN A 204 17.91 3.31 0.05
CA GLN A 204 18.82 3.14 -1.08
C GLN A 204 18.83 1.71 -1.64
N CYS A 205 18.37 0.73 -0.87
CA CYS A 205 18.27 -0.66 -1.33
C CYS A 205 16.92 -0.95 -1.99
N ALA A 206 16.18 0.09 -2.43
CA ALA A 206 14.86 0.03 -3.05
C ALA A 206 14.72 -1.05 -4.14
N ASP A 207 15.83 -1.35 -4.82
CA ASP A 207 15.93 -2.28 -5.94
C ASP A 207 16.01 -3.77 -5.55
N ASN A 208 16.13 -4.07 -4.25
CA ASN A 208 16.06 -5.44 -3.73
C ASN A 208 14.62 -5.93 -3.78
N PHE A 209 14.23 -6.53 -4.90
CA PHE A 209 12.85 -6.93 -5.16
C PHE A 209 12.58 -8.41 -4.84
N CYS A 210 11.36 -8.67 -4.40
CA CYS A 210 10.86 -10.02 -4.21
C CYS A 210 10.44 -10.66 -5.52
N ILE A 211 11.42 -11.12 -6.28
CA ILE A 211 11.17 -11.94 -7.46
C ILE A 211 10.86 -13.36 -6.97
N GLY A 212 9.57 -13.68 -6.84
CA GLY A 212 9.07 -15.03 -6.53
C GLY A 212 8.65 -15.74 -7.81
N GLY A 213 9.25 -16.89 -8.12
CA GLY A 213 8.76 -17.76 -9.19
C GLY A 213 7.44 -18.38 -8.75
N SER A 214 6.36 -18.12 -9.47
CA SER A 214 5.08 -18.80 -9.26
C SER A 214 4.99 -20.03 -10.16
N SER A 215 4.65 -21.16 -9.56
CA SER A 215 4.20 -22.42 -10.18
C SER A 215 2.72 -22.40 -10.61
N ALA A 216 2.01 -21.27 -10.45
CA ALA A 216 0.71 -21.11 -11.08
C ALA A 216 0.93 -21.01 -12.59
N ASP A 217 0.37 -21.95 -13.35
CA ASP A 217 0.26 -21.88 -14.81
C ASP A 217 -0.72 -20.76 -15.17
N CYS A 218 -0.25 -19.54 -14.96
CA CYS A 218 -0.95 -18.33 -15.29
C CYS A 218 -0.79 -18.19 -16.79
N ASP A 219 -1.82 -18.61 -17.52
CA ASP A 219 -2.04 -18.48 -18.96
C ASP A 219 -2.05 -17.00 -19.44
N PHE A 220 -1.31 -16.11 -18.78
CA PHE A 220 -1.20 -14.68 -19.02
C PHE A 220 -0.99 -14.35 -20.50
N PRO A 221 0.03 -14.90 -21.19
CA PRO A 221 0.21 -14.61 -22.61
C PRO A 221 -0.97 -15.03 -23.46
N LYS A 222 -1.56 -16.20 -23.19
CA LYS A 222 -2.70 -16.73 -23.95
C LYS A 222 -3.95 -15.88 -23.75
N CYS A 223 -4.35 -15.65 -22.50
CA CYS A 223 -5.54 -14.88 -22.19
C CYS A 223 -5.41 -13.41 -22.59
N TYR A 224 -4.21 -12.82 -22.41
CA TYR A 224 -3.95 -11.47 -22.88
C TYR A 224 -3.98 -11.37 -24.40
N ASN A 225 -3.47 -12.35 -25.15
CA ASN A 225 -3.52 -12.34 -26.61
C ASN A 225 -4.96 -12.27 -27.15
N GLU A 226 -5.91 -12.96 -26.53
CA GLU A 226 -7.34 -12.84 -26.88
C GLU A 226 -7.88 -11.43 -26.65
N MET A 227 -7.55 -10.84 -25.49
CA MET A 227 -7.93 -9.46 -25.18
C MET A 227 -7.28 -8.45 -26.14
N LYS A 228 -6.00 -8.62 -26.44
CA LYS A 228 -5.23 -7.84 -27.41
C LYS A 228 -5.89 -7.86 -28.78
N GLN A 229 -6.27 -9.04 -29.28
CA GLN A 229 -6.97 -9.16 -30.57
C GLN A 229 -8.35 -8.50 -30.55
N ALA A 230 -9.13 -8.71 -29.49
CA ALA A 230 -10.47 -8.12 -29.36
C ALA A 230 -10.44 -6.59 -29.31
N LEU A 231 -9.41 -6.02 -28.67
CA LEU A 231 -9.23 -4.58 -28.47
C LEU A 231 -8.22 -3.94 -29.43
N LYS A 232 -7.61 -4.69 -30.35
CA LYS A 232 -6.57 -4.20 -31.26
C LYS A 232 -5.48 -3.41 -30.50
N LEU A 233 -5.03 -3.97 -29.37
CA LEU A 233 -3.95 -3.38 -28.58
C LEU A 233 -2.62 -3.62 -29.30
N GLU A 234 -1.65 -2.72 -29.16
CA GLU A 234 -0.32 -2.87 -29.76
C GLU A 234 0.67 -3.50 -28.77
N VAL A 235 0.54 -3.18 -27.47
CA VAL A 235 1.39 -3.73 -26.40
C VAL A 235 1.35 -5.25 -26.39
N SER A 236 2.50 -5.90 -26.62
CA SER A 236 2.65 -7.36 -26.70
C SER A 236 2.81 -8.01 -25.33
N GLN A 237 3.57 -7.38 -24.44
CA GLN A 237 3.88 -7.89 -23.10
C GLN A 237 3.57 -6.81 -22.06
N PRO A 238 2.27 -6.61 -21.73
CA PRO A 238 1.83 -5.51 -20.88
C PRO A 238 2.35 -5.57 -19.44
N TRP A 239 2.85 -6.73 -18.99
CA TRP A 239 3.52 -6.89 -17.71
C TRP A 239 4.93 -6.26 -17.72
N ASN A 240 5.57 -6.10 -18.88
CA ASN A 240 6.84 -5.36 -19.00
C ASN A 240 6.60 -3.86 -19.10
N ASP A 241 5.56 -3.46 -19.85
CA ASP A 241 5.28 -2.06 -20.21
C ASP A 241 3.83 -1.66 -19.81
N PRO A 242 3.45 -1.76 -18.52
CA PRO A 242 2.08 -1.48 -18.08
C PRO A 242 1.66 -0.02 -18.31
N GLU A 243 2.62 0.90 -18.36
CA GLU A 243 2.39 2.30 -18.69
C GLU A 243 2.00 2.54 -20.14
N MET A 244 2.35 1.63 -21.05
CA MET A 244 1.90 1.68 -22.44
C MET A 244 0.51 1.08 -22.60
N LEU A 245 0.17 0.06 -21.79
CA LEU A 245 -1.13 -0.60 -21.83
C LEU A 245 -2.26 0.36 -21.42
N ARG A 246 -2.10 1.08 -20.30
CA ARG A 246 -3.19 1.90 -19.74
C ARG A 246 -3.73 2.94 -20.74
N PRO A 247 -2.91 3.77 -21.40
CA PRO A 247 -3.40 4.74 -22.38
C PRO A 247 -4.20 4.10 -23.53
N GLU A 248 -3.80 2.91 -24.01
CA GLU A 248 -4.54 2.19 -25.04
C GLU A 248 -5.92 1.72 -24.56
N LEU A 249 -6.02 1.26 -23.32
CA LEU A 249 -7.31 0.91 -22.72
C LEU A 249 -8.19 2.15 -22.52
N GLU A 250 -7.60 3.27 -22.09
CA GLU A 250 -8.31 4.53 -21.86
C GLU A 250 -8.82 5.19 -23.16
N MET A 251 -8.28 4.83 -24.33
CA MET A 251 -8.87 5.22 -25.63
C MET A 251 -10.31 4.72 -25.81
N TYR A 252 -10.67 3.61 -25.17
CA TYR A 252 -12.05 3.10 -25.16
C TYR A 252 -13.00 3.92 -24.29
N TYR A 253 -12.47 4.79 -23.42
CA TYR A 253 -13.26 5.81 -22.73
C TYR A 253 -13.45 7.10 -23.56
N LYS A 254 -12.58 7.33 -24.57
CA LYS A 254 -12.54 8.56 -25.41
C LYS A 254 -13.36 8.47 -26.70
N THR A 255 -13.56 7.26 -27.24
CA THR A 255 -14.12 7.04 -28.59
C THR A 255 -15.62 7.35 -28.72
N ALA A 256 -16.01 7.84 -29.90
CA ALA A 256 -17.06 8.85 -30.00
C ALA A 256 -18.51 8.40 -30.25
N ASP A 257 -18.79 7.23 -30.81
CA ASP A 257 -20.09 7.04 -31.48
C ASP A 257 -21.08 6.07 -30.82
N SER A 258 -20.75 5.48 -29.68
CA SER A 258 -21.72 4.74 -28.86
C SER A 258 -21.16 4.38 -27.47
N LEU A 259 -22.05 3.97 -26.57
CA LEU A 259 -21.71 3.26 -25.32
C LEU A 259 -20.88 1.98 -25.56
N ASP A 260 -20.60 1.62 -26.82
CA ASP A 260 -19.89 0.40 -27.19
C ASP A 260 -18.41 0.45 -26.84
N GLY A 261 -17.78 1.62 -26.70
CA GLY A 261 -16.36 1.72 -26.32
C GLY A 261 -16.06 1.03 -24.99
N ILE A 262 -16.62 1.57 -23.90
CA ILE A 262 -16.45 0.97 -22.56
C ILE A 262 -17.07 -0.43 -22.48
N ARG A 263 -18.21 -0.70 -23.14
CA ARG A 263 -18.81 -2.04 -23.15
C ARG A 263 -17.92 -3.07 -23.85
N LYS A 264 -17.25 -2.69 -24.93
CA LYS A 264 -16.29 -3.54 -25.65
C LYS A 264 -15.06 -3.81 -24.80
N LEU A 265 -14.51 -2.79 -24.13
CA LEU A 265 -13.44 -2.95 -23.15
C LEU A 265 -13.85 -3.93 -22.05
N CYS A 266 -15.02 -3.74 -21.46
CA CYS A 266 -15.51 -4.59 -20.38
C CYS A 266 -15.85 -6.01 -20.83
N LYS A 267 -16.31 -6.20 -22.07
CA LYS A 267 -16.47 -7.53 -22.66
C LYS A 267 -15.12 -8.23 -22.81
N ALA A 268 -14.12 -7.55 -23.35
CA ALA A 268 -12.78 -8.11 -23.52
C ALA A 268 -12.12 -8.45 -22.16
N PHE A 269 -12.27 -7.57 -21.17
CA PHE A 269 -11.79 -7.82 -19.81
C PHE A 269 -12.50 -9.02 -19.14
N ARG A 270 -13.82 -9.17 -19.31
CA ARG A 270 -14.54 -10.34 -18.81
C ARG A 270 -14.09 -11.64 -19.49
N ASN A 271 -13.80 -11.59 -20.79
CA ASN A 271 -13.24 -12.74 -21.52
C ASN A 271 -11.84 -13.09 -21.02
N PHE A 272 -10.98 -12.10 -20.79
CA PHE A 272 -9.67 -12.30 -20.17
C PHE A 272 -9.79 -13.01 -18.82
N ARG A 273 -10.67 -12.52 -17.94
CA ARG A 273 -10.93 -13.14 -16.65
C ARG A 273 -11.50 -14.56 -16.78
N SER A 274 -12.39 -14.78 -17.74
CA SER A 274 -12.97 -16.11 -18.01
C SER A 274 -11.93 -17.09 -18.55
N CYS A 275 -10.99 -16.63 -19.38
CA CYS A 275 -9.90 -17.44 -19.89
C CYS A 275 -8.97 -17.92 -18.76
N MET A 276 -8.67 -17.04 -17.79
CA MET A 276 -7.89 -17.42 -16.60
C MET A 276 -8.66 -18.30 -15.61
N GLY A 277 -10.00 -18.36 -15.73
CA GLY A 277 -10.85 -19.23 -14.93
C GLY A 277 -10.69 -19.03 -13.42
N THR A 278 -10.55 -20.13 -12.69
CA THR A 278 -10.36 -20.15 -11.23
C THR A 278 -9.02 -19.55 -10.80
N ASN A 279 -8.03 -19.57 -11.68
CA ASN A 279 -6.68 -19.07 -11.40
C ASN A 279 -6.59 -17.55 -11.47
N TYR A 280 -7.63 -16.86 -11.95
CA TYR A 280 -7.60 -15.40 -12.08
C TYR A 280 -7.19 -14.70 -10.77
N ARG A 281 -7.78 -15.09 -9.63
CA ARG A 281 -7.49 -14.44 -8.35
C ARG A 281 -6.05 -14.64 -7.90
N SER A 282 -5.53 -15.87 -8.01
CA SER A 282 -4.16 -16.19 -7.64
C SER A 282 -3.15 -15.54 -8.60
N CYS A 283 -3.48 -15.49 -9.91
CA CYS A 283 -2.60 -14.94 -10.94
C CYS A 283 -2.57 -13.41 -10.97
N MET A 284 -3.67 -12.72 -10.67
CA MET A 284 -3.73 -11.25 -10.67
C MET A 284 -3.18 -10.64 -9.38
N THR A 285 -2.01 -11.12 -8.96
CA THR A 285 -1.26 -10.60 -7.83
C THR A 285 0.09 -10.08 -8.31
N PRO A 286 0.69 -9.06 -7.66
CA PRO A 286 2.01 -8.58 -8.04
C PRO A 286 3.06 -9.70 -8.00
N ALA A 287 2.91 -10.65 -7.07
CA ALA A 287 3.76 -11.83 -6.97
C ALA A 287 3.75 -12.69 -8.24
N SER A 288 2.56 -13.09 -8.71
CA SER A 288 2.41 -13.93 -9.90
C SER A 288 2.79 -13.22 -11.19
N VAL A 289 2.70 -11.90 -11.23
CA VAL A 289 3.16 -11.12 -12.39
C VAL A 289 4.68 -10.98 -12.35
N ALA A 290 5.29 -10.72 -11.19
CA ALA A 290 6.74 -10.69 -11.01
C ALA A 290 7.40 -12.02 -11.41
N ALA A 291 6.71 -13.15 -11.22
CA ALA A 291 7.15 -14.47 -11.68
C ALA A 291 7.40 -14.56 -13.20
N LEU A 292 6.82 -13.66 -14.00
CA LEU A 292 7.07 -13.56 -15.44
C LEU A 292 8.45 -12.94 -15.78
N GLY A 293 9.27 -12.64 -14.76
CA GLY A 293 10.60 -12.04 -14.92
C GLY A 293 10.58 -10.51 -14.99
N VAL A 294 9.49 -9.87 -14.53
CA VAL A 294 9.37 -8.41 -14.51
C VAL A 294 9.74 -7.81 -13.17
N ASN A 295 10.17 -6.55 -13.17
CA ASN A 295 10.45 -5.84 -11.93
C ASN A 295 9.16 -5.60 -11.13
N SER A 296 9.29 -5.42 -9.81
CA SER A 296 8.14 -5.26 -8.92
C SER A 296 7.27 -4.06 -9.28
N GLN A 297 7.87 -2.95 -9.72
CA GLN A 297 7.14 -1.76 -10.12
C GLN A 297 6.19 -2.09 -11.28
N ALA A 298 6.70 -2.74 -12.32
CA ALA A 298 5.90 -3.15 -13.47
C ALA A 298 4.81 -4.17 -13.06
N ALA A 299 5.14 -5.09 -12.14
CA ALA A 299 4.16 -6.04 -11.61
C ALA A 299 3.00 -5.36 -10.86
N TYR A 300 3.30 -4.45 -9.94
CA TYR A 300 2.30 -3.67 -9.20
C TYR A 300 1.47 -2.79 -10.14
N GLU A 301 2.11 -2.12 -11.09
CA GLU A 301 1.43 -1.25 -12.06
C GLU A 301 0.51 -2.04 -12.99
N PHE A 302 0.95 -3.20 -13.47
CA PHE A 302 0.13 -4.10 -14.27
C PHE A 302 -1.12 -4.54 -13.51
N VAL A 303 -0.98 -5.01 -12.26
CA VAL A 303 -2.13 -5.36 -11.43
C VAL A 303 -3.04 -4.16 -11.18
N SER A 304 -2.46 -2.96 -10.98
CA SER A 304 -3.23 -1.72 -10.83
C SER A 304 -4.07 -1.34 -12.03
N VAL A 305 -3.57 -1.54 -13.26
CA VAL A 305 -4.37 -1.34 -14.47
C VAL A 305 -5.58 -2.28 -14.50
N PHE A 306 -5.42 -3.53 -14.08
CA PHE A 306 -6.53 -4.49 -14.03
C PHE A 306 -7.51 -4.26 -12.87
N SER A 307 -7.04 -3.75 -11.72
CA SER A 307 -7.92 -3.29 -10.64
C SER A 307 -8.78 -2.10 -11.06
N GLN A 308 -8.22 -1.18 -11.86
CA GLN A 308 -9.01 -0.11 -12.49
C GLN A 308 -10.06 -0.66 -13.45
N LEU A 309 -9.73 -1.69 -14.25
CA LEU A 309 -10.73 -2.37 -15.11
C LEU A 309 -11.83 -3.05 -14.27
N HIS A 310 -11.49 -3.68 -13.16
CA HIS A 310 -12.48 -4.24 -12.23
C HIS A 310 -13.49 -3.19 -11.75
N TYR A 311 -13.01 -2.01 -11.39
CA TYR A 311 -13.86 -0.91 -10.99
C TYR A 311 -14.70 -0.40 -12.17
N SER A 312 -14.05 0.02 -13.26
CA SER A 312 -14.70 0.62 -14.43
C SER A 312 -15.73 -0.31 -15.09
N CYS A 313 -15.50 -1.62 -15.07
CA CYS A 313 -16.36 -2.63 -15.69
C CYS A 313 -17.30 -3.36 -14.70
N GLY A 314 -17.17 -3.04 -13.41
CA GLY A 314 -17.99 -3.52 -12.32
C GLY A 314 -18.80 -2.36 -11.71
N ALA A 315 -18.48 -1.99 -10.48
CA ALA A 315 -19.22 -1.01 -9.70
C ALA A 315 -19.31 0.38 -10.36
N GLY A 316 -18.27 0.79 -11.08
CA GLY A 316 -18.22 2.09 -11.77
C GLY A 316 -18.95 2.13 -13.11
N LEU A 317 -19.34 0.99 -13.68
CA LEU A 317 -19.84 0.94 -15.06
C LEU A 317 -21.14 1.71 -15.24
N ASN A 318 -22.08 1.59 -14.29
CA ASN A 318 -23.37 2.25 -14.38
C ASN A 318 -23.24 3.77 -14.33
N VAL A 319 -22.38 4.29 -13.46
CA VAL A 319 -22.10 5.73 -13.38
C VAL A 319 -21.51 6.24 -14.70
N PHE A 320 -20.55 5.51 -15.26
CA PHE A 320 -19.94 5.86 -16.54
C PHE A 320 -20.98 5.90 -17.66
N VAL A 321 -21.81 4.85 -17.79
CA VAL A 321 -22.83 4.74 -18.85
C VAL A 321 -23.90 5.82 -18.72
N ASN A 322 -24.38 6.10 -17.50
CA ASN A 322 -25.40 7.12 -17.23
C ASN A 322 -24.89 8.55 -17.51
N SER A 323 -23.58 8.76 -17.42
CA SER A 323 -22.92 10.04 -17.67
C SER A 323 -22.01 10.02 -18.90
N ALA A 324 -22.23 9.09 -19.85
CA ALA A 324 -21.27 8.76 -20.89
C ALA A 324 -20.83 9.96 -21.74
N SER A 325 -21.75 10.86 -22.08
CA SER A 325 -21.42 12.06 -22.86
C SER A 325 -20.39 12.94 -22.16
N CYS A 326 -20.53 13.18 -20.85
CA CYS A 326 -19.61 14.04 -20.13
C CYS A 326 -18.33 13.29 -19.78
N MET A 327 -18.40 12.02 -19.38
CA MET A 327 -17.22 11.17 -19.13
C MET A 327 -16.29 11.18 -20.35
N LYS A 328 -16.86 10.97 -21.53
CA LYS A 328 -16.14 11.04 -22.81
C LYS A 328 -15.47 12.42 -23.00
N THR A 329 -16.18 13.50 -22.73
CA THR A 329 -15.63 14.86 -22.83
C THR A 329 -14.47 15.06 -21.85
N THR A 330 -14.61 14.60 -20.60
CA THR A 330 -13.54 14.64 -19.59
C THR A 330 -12.29 13.91 -20.08
N TRP A 331 -12.43 12.67 -20.56
CA TRP A 331 -11.30 11.88 -21.05
C TRP A 331 -10.64 12.48 -22.30
N ASN A 332 -11.40 13.14 -23.17
CA ASN A 332 -10.87 13.80 -24.36
C ASN A 332 -10.15 15.12 -24.03
N ASN A 333 -10.76 15.95 -23.18
CA ASN A 333 -10.27 17.31 -22.93
C ASN A 333 -9.18 17.34 -21.86
N SER A 334 -9.30 16.47 -20.85
CA SER A 334 -8.44 16.48 -19.66
C SER A 334 -7.54 15.26 -19.57
N GLY A 335 -7.44 14.44 -20.62
CA GLY A 335 -6.58 13.26 -20.65
C GLY A 335 -5.13 13.55 -20.24
N ARG A 336 -4.56 14.67 -20.68
CA ARG A 336 -3.21 15.09 -20.29
C ARG A 336 -3.11 15.41 -18.79
N GLU A 337 -4.11 16.06 -18.20
CA GLU A 337 -4.11 16.35 -16.75
C GLU A 337 -4.25 15.06 -15.93
N LEU A 338 -5.07 14.11 -16.40
CA LEU A 338 -5.25 12.79 -15.77
C LEU A 338 -3.95 11.96 -15.84
N ASP A 339 -3.30 11.93 -17.00
CA ASP A 339 -2.01 11.27 -17.18
C ASP A 339 -0.93 11.90 -16.31
N GLN A 340 -0.87 13.24 -16.25
CA GLN A 340 0.10 13.94 -15.41
C GLN A 340 -0.11 13.62 -13.93
N ALA A 341 -1.35 13.63 -13.43
CA ALA A 341 -1.63 13.29 -12.03
C ALA A 341 -1.12 11.89 -11.65
N LEU A 342 -1.20 10.94 -12.59
CA LEU A 342 -0.71 9.59 -12.39
C LEU A 342 0.83 9.51 -12.51
N ILE A 343 1.44 10.18 -13.50
CA ILE A 343 2.90 10.26 -13.65
C ILE A 343 3.53 10.91 -12.42
N ASP A 344 2.93 11.99 -11.92
CA ASP A 344 3.35 12.69 -10.70
C ASP A 344 3.32 11.72 -9.52
N PHE A 345 2.20 11.01 -9.30
CA PHE A 345 2.13 10.01 -8.25
C PHE A 345 3.21 8.94 -8.38
N ARG A 346 3.36 8.32 -9.55
CA ARG A 346 4.37 7.27 -9.79
C ARG A 346 5.77 7.78 -9.46
N THR A 347 6.16 8.92 -10.02
CA THR A 347 7.50 9.47 -9.90
C THR A 347 7.80 9.91 -8.47
N MET A 348 6.85 10.61 -7.82
CA MET A 348 7.02 11.08 -6.45
C MET A 348 7.01 9.95 -5.44
N ALA A 349 6.12 8.96 -5.58
CA ALA A 349 6.03 7.84 -4.64
C ALA A 349 7.21 6.87 -4.75
N ILE A 350 7.91 6.85 -5.90
CA ILE A 350 9.21 6.19 -6.06
C ILE A 350 10.31 6.97 -5.34
N GLY A 351 10.39 8.28 -5.57
CA GLY A 351 11.43 9.13 -4.99
C GLY A 351 11.29 9.36 -3.47
N ASP A 352 10.07 9.29 -2.95
CA ASP A 352 9.75 9.51 -1.54
C ASP A 352 8.55 8.64 -1.10
N SER A 353 8.83 7.35 -0.88
CA SER A 353 7.81 6.38 -0.49
C SER A 353 7.15 6.68 0.87
N LYS A 354 7.79 7.45 1.75
CA LYS A 354 7.21 7.85 3.05
C LYS A 354 6.02 8.78 2.89
N ASN A 355 5.99 9.54 1.80
CA ASN A 355 4.89 10.42 1.43
C ASN A 355 3.98 9.82 0.35
N ALA A 356 4.09 8.52 0.04
CA ALA A 356 3.27 7.86 -0.97
C ALA A 356 1.77 8.06 -0.74
N CYS A 357 1.28 8.01 0.50
CA CYS A 357 -0.12 8.26 0.80
C CYS A 357 -0.55 9.72 0.58
N LEU A 358 0.35 10.67 0.83
CA LEU A 358 0.10 12.08 0.50
C LEU A 358 0.00 12.26 -1.02
N TYR A 359 0.90 11.65 -1.78
CA TYR A 359 0.88 11.69 -3.25
C TYR A 359 -0.34 10.97 -3.82
N GLY A 360 -0.73 9.83 -3.23
CA GLY A 360 -1.97 9.13 -3.55
C GLY A 360 -3.18 10.04 -3.31
N SER A 361 -3.27 10.68 -2.14
CA SER A 361 -4.34 11.65 -1.84
C SER A 361 -4.38 12.80 -2.85
N LYS A 362 -3.23 13.30 -3.31
CA LYS A 362 -3.15 14.33 -4.36
C LYS A 362 -3.68 13.81 -5.69
N MET A 363 -3.32 12.59 -6.07
CA MET A 363 -3.84 11.95 -7.29
C MET A 363 -5.36 11.78 -7.24
N LEU A 364 -5.91 11.25 -6.14
CA LEU A 364 -7.35 11.08 -5.95
C LEU A 364 -8.10 12.41 -6.04
N THR A 365 -7.57 13.45 -5.38
CA THR A 365 -8.13 14.81 -5.43
C THR A 365 -8.07 15.38 -6.86
N GLY A 366 -6.97 15.13 -7.57
CA GLY A 366 -6.79 15.54 -8.96
C GLY A 366 -7.84 14.94 -9.87
N PHE A 367 -8.03 13.62 -9.83
CA PHE A 367 -9.07 12.92 -10.59
C PHE A 367 -10.47 13.43 -10.21
N SER A 368 -10.80 13.46 -8.92
CA SER A 368 -12.11 13.95 -8.43
C SER A 368 -12.45 15.33 -9.00
N ARG A 369 -11.50 16.27 -8.88
CA ARG A 369 -11.65 17.65 -9.35
C ARG A 369 -11.84 17.74 -10.86
N ILE A 370 -11.06 16.98 -11.64
CA ILE A 370 -11.16 16.97 -13.11
C ILE A 370 -12.53 16.46 -13.55
N PHE A 371 -12.98 15.33 -12.98
CA PHE A 371 -14.29 14.78 -13.31
C PHE A 371 -15.44 15.70 -12.87
N PHE A 372 -15.37 16.28 -11.67
CA PHE A 372 -16.37 17.23 -11.19
C PHE A 372 -16.46 18.48 -12.09
N ARG A 373 -15.31 19.05 -12.45
CA ARG A 373 -15.18 20.25 -13.31
C ARG A 373 -15.80 20.01 -14.69
N ASP A 374 -15.44 18.90 -15.32
CA ASP A 374 -15.76 18.64 -16.72
C ASP A 374 -17.18 18.07 -16.90
N CYS A 375 -17.71 17.40 -15.87
CA CYS A 375 -19.07 16.86 -15.84
C CYS A 375 -20.02 17.70 -14.93
N ASN A 376 -20.00 19.03 -15.05
CA ASN A 376 -20.83 19.95 -14.24
C ASN A 376 -22.35 19.89 -14.57
N LYS A 377 -23.02 18.77 -14.25
CA LYS A 377 -24.48 18.53 -14.39
C LYS A 377 -25.03 17.82 -13.13
N ARG A 378 -26.32 17.44 -13.11
CA ARG A 378 -26.98 16.70 -12.00
C ARG A 378 -26.22 15.43 -11.53
N SER A 379 -25.37 14.83 -12.37
CA SER A 379 -24.52 13.67 -12.03
C SER A 379 -23.09 14.01 -11.60
N ALA A 380 -22.75 15.30 -11.43
CA ALA A 380 -21.38 15.77 -11.14
C ALA A 380 -20.74 15.11 -9.91
N ARG A 381 -21.54 14.72 -8.91
CA ARG A 381 -21.05 14.06 -7.69
C ARG A 381 -20.78 12.57 -7.88
N GLU A 382 -21.59 11.88 -8.71
CA GLU A 382 -21.38 10.46 -8.99
C GLU A 382 -20.13 10.27 -9.86
N VAL A 383 -19.92 11.14 -10.84
CA VAL A 383 -18.72 11.12 -11.70
C VAL A 383 -17.46 11.61 -11.00
N GLU A 384 -17.57 12.55 -10.05
CA GLU A 384 -16.49 12.91 -9.13
C GLU A 384 -16.05 11.69 -8.31
N PHE A 385 -17.01 11.02 -7.67
CA PHE A 385 -16.76 9.78 -6.92
C PHE A 385 -16.15 8.70 -7.83
N TRP A 386 -16.62 8.61 -9.08
CA TRP A 386 -16.08 7.68 -10.06
C TRP A 386 -14.60 7.94 -10.36
N GLY A 387 -14.23 9.19 -10.62
CA GLY A 387 -12.85 9.58 -10.85
C GLY A 387 -11.96 9.28 -9.64
N CYS A 388 -12.48 9.57 -8.44
CA CYS A 388 -11.79 9.25 -7.19
C CYS A 388 -11.51 7.75 -7.04
N GLU A 389 -12.52 6.89 -7.18
CA GLU A 389 -12.38 5.45 -7.00
C GLU A 389 -11.50 4.81 -8.08
N TYR A 390 -11.55 5.32 -9.30
CA TYR A 390 -10.63 4.93 -10.37
C TYR A 390 -9.17 5.21 -10.01
N ALA A 391 -8.88 6.35 -9.37
CA ALA A 391 -7.54 6.65 -8.85
C ALA A 391 -7.19 5.82 -7.60
N ARG A 392 -8.15 5.65 -6.67
CA ARG A 392 -7.96 4.90 -5.41
C ARG A 392 -7.57 3.45 -5.66
N THR A 393 -8.26 2.79 -6.58
CA THR A 393 -7.96 1.39 -6.95
C THR A 393 -6.57 1.22 -7.56
N TYR A 394 -6.01 2.26 -8.21
CA TYR A 394 -4.64 2.25 -8.71
C TYR A 394 -3.61 2.35 -7.59
N VAL A 395 -3.84 3.26 -6.63
CA VAL A 395 -2.95 3.45 -5.47
C VAL A 395 -2.95 2.21 -4.58
N PHE A 396 -4.13 1.62 -4.34
CA PHE A 396 -4.33 0.55 -3.36
C PHE A 396 -3.49 -0.71 -3.61
N ASN A 397 -3.23 -1.12 -4.85
CA ASN A 397 -2.44 -2.35 -5.03
C ASN A 397 -0.97 -2.16 -4.65
N ARG A 398 -0.44 -0.93 -4.76
CA ARG A 398 0.97 -0.63 -4.44
C ARG A 398 1.15 -0.09 -3.03
N TYR A 399 0.20 0.71 -2.55
CA TYR A 399 0.20 1.31 -1.22
C TYR A 399 -1.15 1.09 -0.51
N PRO A 400 -1.52 -0.16 -0.19
CA PRO A 400 -2.76 -0.50 0.49
C PRO A 400 -2.86 0.07 1.92
N GLU A 401 -1.73 0.43 2.53
CA GLU A 401 -1.65 1.13 3.81
C GLU A 401 -2.23 2.54 3.77
N CYS A 402 -2.36 3.11 2.58
CA CYS A 402 -2.96 4.41 2.41
C CYS A 402 -4.48 4.25 2.62
N ALA A 403 -4.96 4.64 3.80
CA ALA A 403 -6.37 4.70 4.20
C ALA A 403 -7.17 5.77 3.42
N LEU A 404 -6.88 5.89 2.13
CA LEU A 404 -7.52 6.78 1.19
C LEU A 404 -8.94 6.27 0.96
N SER A 405 -9.89 7.18 1.04
CA SER A 405 -11.29 6.91 0.80
C SER A 405 -11.83 7.97 -0.14
N CYS A 406 -12.76 7.55 -0.99
CA CYS A 406 -13.59 8.46 -1.73
C CYS A 406 -14.89 8.58 -0.95
N SER A 407 -15.23 9.80 -0.53
CA SER A 407 -16.50 10.05 0.10
C SER A 407 -17.52 10.48 -0.96
N PHE A 408 -18.72 9.91 -0.88
CA PHE A 408 -19.88 10.67 -1.32
C PHE A 408 -20.00 11.86 -0.35
N PRO A 409 -20.05 13.12 -0.80
CA PRO A 409 -20.40 14.19 0.11
C PRO A 409 -21.80 13.87 0.63
N THR A 410 -21.95 13.78 1.96
CA THR A 410 -23.24 13.62 2.64
C THR A 410 -24.23 14.60 2.01
N ALA A 411 -25.21 14.07 1.27
CA ALA A 411 -26.38 14.84 0.92
C ALA A 411 -27.10 15.10 2.23
N GLY A 412 -27.04 16.33 2.73
CA GLY A 412 -28.12 16.85 3.55
C GLY A 412 -29.40 16.72 2.74
N GLY A 413 -30.21 15.73 3.09
CA GLY A 413 -31.42 15.38 2.35
C GLY A 413 -31.95 14.02 2.79
N THR A 414 -32.59 13.96 3.95
CA THR A 414 -33.54 12.91 4.29
C THR A 414 -34.63 12.83 3.23
N ILE A 415 -34.69 11.71 2.50
CA ILE A 415 -35.89 11.07 1.94
C ILE A 415 -35.44 9.61 1.66
N GLY A 416 -36.08 8.52 2.06
CA GLY A 416 -37.36 8.20 2.69
C GLY A 416 -37.55 6.70 2.45
#